data_AF-A0A235CLE4-F1
#
_entry.id   AF-A0A235CLE4-F1
#
_cell.length_a   1.000
_cell.length_b   1.000
_cell.length_c   1.000
_cell.angle_alpha   90.00
_cell.angle_beta   90.00
_cell.angle_gamma   90.00
#
_symmetry.space_group_name_H-M   'P 1'
#
loop_
_entity.id
_entity.type
_entity.pdbx_description
1 polymer ?
#
loop_
_entity_poly.entity_id
_entity_poly.type
_entity_poly.pdbx_seq_one_letter_code
_entity_poly.pdbx_strand_id
1 'polypeptide(L)'
;MPAFGAMELKARQTVDVYGSAALQPSLADVDYRMSWQLSGEQYEAGCVPSQVLVSLTATVTEPLEWPQTPEWQNYRLALTAYERLVRERALLAAEWLERSLFEIAPQADCARLHQVADNVGYHQLGIAQSLLQDFQRRHDFGRQLGLIRPAE
;
A
#
# COMPACT_ATOMS: atom_id res chain seq x y z
N MET A 1 -26.76 -28.42 -2.87
CA MET A 1 -27.27 -27.62 -4.01
C MET A 1 -26.05 -27.08 -4.77
N PRO A 2 -25.96 -27.19 -6.10
CA PRO A 2 -24.76 -26.77 -6.84
C PRO A 2 -24.79 -25.25 -7.09
N ALA A 3 -23.65 -24.59 -6.86
CA ALA A 3 -23.45 -23.19 -7.19
C ALA A 3 -23.29 -23.04 -8.70
N PHE A 4 -24.20 -22.31 -9.33
CA PHE A 4 -24.10 -21.85 -10.72
C PHE A 4 -23.63 -20.40 -10.72
N GLY A 5 -22.51 -20.11 -11.40
CA GLY A 5 -22.14 -18.74 -11.75
C GLY A 5 -20.66 -18.46 -11.59
N ALA A 6 -19.95 -18.36 -12.72
CA ALA A 6 -18.54 -18.05 -12.79
C ALA A 6 -18.19 -16.73 -12.08
N MET A 7 -17.11 -16.75 -11.30
CA MET A 7 -16.47 -15.57 -10.73
C MET A 7 -16.06 -14.60 -11.85
N GLU A 8 -16.80 -13.50 -12.00
CA GLU A 8 -16.38 -12.37 -12.83
C GLU A 8 -15.62 -11.38 -11.93
N LEU A 9 -14.29 -11.35 -12.09
CA LEU A 9 -13.40 -10.37 -11.46
C LEU A 9 -13.67 -8.98 -12.06
N LYS A 10 -14.41 -8.13 -11.35
CA LYS A 10 -14.63 -6.72 -11.74
C LYS A 10 -14.45 -5.76 -10.57
N ALA A 11 -13.19 -5.39 -10.33
CA ALA A 11 -12.74 -4.04 -10.01
C ALA A 11 -11.24 -4.13 -9.72
N ARG A 12 -10.41 -3.55 -10.59
CA ARG A 12 -8.97 -3.38 -10.35
C ARG A 12 -8.74 -1.90 -10.08
N GLN A 13 -8.91 -1.47 -8.84
CA GLN A 13 -8.42 -0.15 -8.45
C GLN A 13 -6.94 -0.26 -8.09
N THR A 14 -6.14 0.62 -8.68
CA THR A 14 -4.72 0.73 -8.34
C THR A 14 -4.44 2.14 -7.89
N VAL A 15 -3.88 2.28 -6.68
CA VAL A 15 -3.48 3.57 -6.14
C VAL A 15 -2.00 3.52 -5.80
N ASP A 16 -1.26 4.46 -6.38
CA ASP A 16 0.16 4.63 -6.11
C ASP A 16 0.31 5.35 -4.76
N VAL A 17 0.97 4.69 -3.80
CA VAL A 17 1.25 5.24 -2.48
C VAL A 17 2.72 5.70 -2.48
N TYR A 18 2.94 6.88 -3.04
CA TYR A 18 4.28 7.42 -3.19
C TYR A 18 5.03 7.52 -1.86
N GLY A 19 6.22 6.93 -1.83
CA GLY A 19 7.20 7.19 -0.79
C GLY A 19 8.14 8.28 -1.26
N SER A 20 7.95 9.50 -0.76
CA SER A 20 8.90 10.62 -0.94
C SER A 20 9.14 11.10 -2.39
N ALA A 21 8.33 12.07 -2.85
CA ALA A 21 8.74 13.00 -3.92
C ALA A 21 9.58 14.20 -3.39
N ALA A 22 9.91 14.22 -2.10
CA ALA A 22 10.54 15.37 -1.43
C ALA A 22 12.08 15.33 -1.44
N LEU A 23 12.68 14.32 -2.06
CA LEU A 23 14.13 14.17 -2.16
C LEU A 23 14.57 14.31 -3.64
N GLN A 24 14.80 15.53 -4.11
CA GLN A 24 15.66 15.71 -5.29
C GLN A 24 17.13 15.73 -4.83
N PRO A 25 18.10 15.12 -5.55
CA PRO A 25 18.06 13.93 -6.38
C PRO A 25 18.48 12.70 -5.51
N SER A 26 17.52 11.87 -5.11
CA SER A 26 17.70 10.70 -4.25
C SER A 26 18.26 9.52 -5.04
N LEU A 27 19.29 8.87 -4.51
CA LEU A 27 19.79 7.59 -5.05
C LEU A 27 19.07 6.38 -4.45
N ALA A 28 18.09 6.58 -3.57
CA ALA A 28 17.13 5.55 -3.26
C ALA A 28 15.76 6.12 -2.89
N ASP A 29 14.78 5.85 -3.75
CA ASP A 29 13.37 6.05 -3.50
C ASP A 29 12.73 4.68 -3.26
N VAL A 30 11.91 4.60 -2.22
CA VAL A 30 11.11 3.42 -1.91
C VAL A 30 9.65 3.77 -2.09
N ASP A 31 9.08 3.35 -3.21
CA ASP A 31 7.68 3.57 -3.54
C ASP A 31 6.85 2.32 -3.26
N TYR A 32 5.71 2.50 -2.60
CA TYR A 32 4.75 1.42 -2.38
C TYR A 32 3.52 1.65 -3.25
N ARG A 33 3.08 0.63 -3.97
CA ARG A 33 1.85 0.66 -4.74
C ARG A 33 0.89 -0.35 -4.13
N MET A 34 -0.29 0.13 -3.76
CA MET A 34 -1.32 -0.70 -3.17
C MET A 34 -2.51 -0.80 -4.13
N SER A 35 -2.93 -2.02 -4.41
CA SER A 35 -4.13 -2.30 -5.20
C SER A 35 -4.97 -3.34 -4.50
N TRP A 36 -6.27 -3.31 -4.73
CA TRP A 36 -7.18 -4.28 -4.15
C TRP A 36 -8.19 -4.77 -5.19
N GLN A 37 -8.75 -5.94 -4.90
CA GLN A 37 -9.81 -6.57 -5.66
C GLN A 37 -10.79 -7.18 -4.66
N LEU A 38 -12.09 -7.10 -4.97
CA LEU A 38 -13.16 -7.71 -4.17
C LEU A 38 -14.06 -8.51 -5.09
N SER A 39 -14.37 -9.74 -4.67
CA SER A 39 -15.40 -10.59 -5.25
C SER A 39 -16.59 -10.66 -4.30
N GLY A 40 -17.79 -10.62 -4.85
CA GLY A 40 -19.04 -10.78 -4.12
C GLY A 40 -19.73 -12.10 -4.45
N GLU A 41 -20.54 -12.59 -3.51
CA GLU A 41 -21.45 -13.71 -3.73
C GLU A 41 -22.88 -13.32 -3.36
N GLN A 42 -23.82 -13.65 -4.23
CA GLN A 42 -25.23 -13.32 -4.06
C GLN A 42 -25.94 -14.39 -3.23
N TYR A 43 -26.56 -13.98 -2.14
CA TYR A 43 -27.44 -14.80 -1.30
C TYR A 43 -28.85 -14.21 -1.21
N GLU A 44 -29.77 -14.91 -0.54
CA GLU A 44 -31.14 -14.45 -0.30
C GLU A 44 -31.19 -13.13 0.48
N ALA A 45 -30.24 -12.89 1.39
CA ALA A 45 -30.13 -11.68 2.18
C ALA A 45 -29.41 -10.51 1.46
N GLY A 46 -28.97 -10.71 0.21
CA GLY A 46 -28.18 -9.74 -0.55
C GLY A 46 -26.82 -10.28 -1.01
N CYS A 47 -26.05 -9.45 -1.70
CA CYS A 47 -24.68 -9.74 -2.08
C CYS A 47 -23.71 -9.35 -0.96
N VAL A 48 -22.79 -10.26 -0.64
CA VAL A 48 -21.79 -10.08 0.42
C VAL A 48 -20.38 -10.28 -0.14
N PRO A 49 -19.34 -9.70 0.49
CA PRO A 49 -17.96 -10.02 0.14
C PRO A 49 -17.68 -11.52 0.33
N SER A 50 -17.12 -12.18 -0.69
CA SER A 50 -16.69 -13.59 -0.63
C SER A 50 -15.17 -13.75 -0.69
N GLN A 51 -14.48 -12.81 -1.35
CA GLN A 51 -13.02 -12.78 -1.42
C GLN A 51 -12.54 -11.34 -1.52
N VAL A 52 -11.46 -11.03 -0.80
CA VAL A 52 -10.71 -9.78 -0.95
C VAL A 52 -9.25 -10.14 -1.20
N LEU A 53 -8.65 -9.49 -2.19
CA LEU A 53 -7.22 -9.59 -2.48
C LEU A 53 -6.63 -8.19 -2.42
N VAL A 54 -5.70 -7.98 -1.49
CA VAL A 54 -4.89 -6.77 -1.44
C VAL A 54 -3.47 -7.11 -1.90
N SER A 55 -2.96 -6.34 -2.85
CA SER A 55 -1.61 -6.48 -3.39
C SER A 55 -0.80 -5.25 -3.06
N LEU A 56 0.37 -5.47 -2.47
CA LEU A 56 1.36 -4.45 -2.17
C LEU A 56 2.61 -4.70 -3.01
N THR A 57 3.01 -3.71 -3.80
CA THR A 57 4.24 -3.76 -4.60
C THR A 57 5.20 -2.69 -4.09
N ALA A 58 6.42 -3.09 -3.72
CA ALA A 58 7.49 -2.17 -3.37
C ALA A 58 8.42 -1.99 -4.56
N THR A 59 8.75 -0.75 -4.91
CA THR A 59 9.79 -0.41 -5.88
C THR A 59 10.90 0.29 -5.13
N VAL A 60 12.06 -0.35 -5.07
CA VAL A 60 13.28 0.20 -4.47
C VAL A 60 14.21 0.56 -5.61
N THR A 61 14.56 1.83 -5.73
CA THR A 61 15.58 2.29 -6.68
C THR A 61 16.92 2.34 -5.95
N GLU A 62 17.98 1.74 -6.50
CA GLU A 62 19.33 1.78 -5.93
C GLU A 62 20.37 2.12 -7.01
N PRO A 63 21.52 2.71 -6.67
CA PRO A 63 22.63 2.87 -7.61
C PRO A 63 23.18 1.51 -8.04
N LEU A 64 23.64 1.44 -9.29
CA LEU A 64 24.28 0.23 -9.84
C LEU A 64 25.53 -0.19 -9.04
N GLU A 65 26.28 0.80 -8.55
CA GLU A 65 27.44 0.58 -7.69
C GLU A 65 27.38 1.50 -6.47
N TRP A 66 27.58 0.91 -5.30
CA TRP A 66 27.68 1.64 -4.04
C TRP A 66 29.14 1.97 -3.75
N PRO A 67 29.48 3.25 -3.46
CA PRO A 67 30.79 3.58 -2.95
C PRO A 67 31.08 2.84 -1.64
N GLN A 68 32.32 2.38 -1.46
CA GLN A 68 32.72 1.55 -0.32
C GLN A 68 33.35 2.36 0.82
N THR A 69 32.89 3.58 1.06
CA THR A 69 33.31 4.38 2.22
C THR A 69 32.44 4.09 3.44
N PRO A 70 32.92 4.36 4.67
CA PRO A 70 32.12 4.23 5.89
C PRO A 70 30.83 5.06 5.86
N GLU A 71 30.84 6.27 5.27
CA GLU A 71 29.62 7.09 5.19
C GLU A 71 28.55 6.40 4.31
N TRP A 72 28.96 5.82 3.19
CA TRP A 72 28.07 5.09 2.30
C TRP A 72 27.61 3.74 2.88
N GLN A 73 28.38 3.12 3.77
CA GLN A 73 27.92 1.94 4.54
C GLN A 73 26.83 2.33 5.55
N ASN A 74 27.02 3.42 6.28
CA ASN A 74 26.03 3.93 7.24
C ASN A 74 24.74 4.34 6.54
N TYR A 75 24.83 5.01 5.40
CA TYR A 75 23.67 5.38 4.58
C TYR A 75 22.88 4.15 4.11
N ARG A 76 23.56 3.08 3.65
CA ARG A 76 22.90 1.82 3.27
C ARG A 76 22.13 1.20 4.43
N LEU A 77 22.73 1.12 5.62
CA LEU A 77 22.05 0.61 6.81
C LEU A 77 20.83 1.45 7.18
N ALA A 78 20.95 2.79 7.09
CA ALA A 78 19.84 3.71 7.32
C ALA A 78 18.69 3.49 6.32
N LEU A 79 19.02 3.29 5.04
CA LEU A 79 18.04 2.99 3.99
C LEU A 79 17.30 1.68 4.25
N THR A 80 18.02 0.60 4.59
CA THR A 80 17.40 -0.69 4.92
C THR A 80 16.49 -0.58 6.15
N ALA A 81 16.92 0.15 7.19
CA ALA A 81 16.09 0.39 8.37
C ALA A 81 14.83 1.20 8.03
N TYR A 82 14.96 2.22 7.19
CA TYR A 82 13.84 3.02 6.70
C TYR A 82 12.85 2.18 5.88
N GLU A 83 13.33 1.42 4.89
CA GLU A 83 12.51 0.55 4.06
C GLU A 83 11.69 -0.42 4.92
N ARG A 84 12.32 -1.05 5.92
CA ARG A 84 11.62 -1.94 6.85
C ARG A 84 10.46 -1.25 7.57
N LEU A 85 10.66 -0.02 8.06
CA LEU A 85 9.64 0.72 8.79
C LEU A 85 8.49 1.20 7.90
N VAL A 86 8.78 1.56 6.65
CA VAL A 86 7.75 1.92 5.66
C VAL A 86 6.97 0.67 5.24
N ARG A 87 7.66 -0.45 5.01
CA ARG A 87 7.05 -1.75 4.72
C ARG A 87 6.08 -2.18 5.82
N GLU A 88 6.49 -2.13 7.09
CA GLU A 88 5.63 -2.51 8.22
C GLU A 88 4.33 -1.69 8.24
N ARG A 89 4.41 -0.39 7.96
CA ARG A 89 3.22 0.48 7.87
C ARG A 89 2.35 0.19 6.66
N ALA A 90 2.97 -0.04 5.50
CA ALA A 90 2.25 -0.39 4.29
C ALA A 90 1.51 -1.74 4.44
N LEU A 91 2.09 -2.71 5.15
CA LEU A 91 1.44 -3.98 5.47
C LEU A 91 0.25 -3.79 6.43
N LEU A 92 0.41 -2.99 7.49
CA LEU A 92 -0.69 -2.68 8.39
C LEU A 92 -1.84 -1.97 7.67
N ALA A 93 -1.53 -1.05 6.75
CA ALA A 93 -2.53 -0.39 5.93
C ALA A 93 -3.24 -1.38 4.98
N ALA A 94 -2.51 -2.34 4.40
CA ALA A 94 -3.09 -3.37 3.54
C ALA A 94 -4.06 -4.28 4.32
N GLU A 95 -3.67 -4.69 5.54
CA GLU A 95 -4.51 -5.50 6.44
C GLU A 95 -5.80 -4.75 6.83
N TRP A 96 -5.67 -3.46 7.17
CA TRP A 96 -6.82 -2.61 7.47
C TRP A 96 -7.76 -2.44 6.27
N LEU A 97 -7.21 -2.28 5.06
CA LEU A 97 -7.98 -2.21 3.83
C LEU A 97 -8.73 -3.51 3.57
N GLU A 98 -8.04 -4.65 3.67
CA GLU A 98 -8.65 -5.98 3.49
C GLU A 98 -9.83 -6.17 4.43
N ARG A 99 -9.60 -5.91 5.73
CA ARG A 99 -10.64 -6.03 6.75
C ARG A 99 -11.83 -5.12 6.49
N SER A 100 -11.57 -3.86 6.15
CA SER A 100 -12.63 -2.87 5.86
C SER A 100 -13.49 -3.29 4.67
N LEU A 101 -12.89 -3.91 3.66
CA LEU A 101 -13.60 -4.42 2.48
C LEU A 101 -14.40 -5.70 2.80
N PHE A 102 -13.86 -6.58 3.65
CA PHE A 102 -14.51 -7.83 4.02
C PHE A 102 -15.69 -7.62 4.99
N GLU A 103 -15.63 -6.58 5.83
CA GLU A 103 -16.68 -6.22 6.79
C GLU A 103 -17.83 -5.40 6.17
N ILE A 104 -17.83 -5.18 4.84
CA ILE A 104 -18.94 -4.49 4.16
C ILE A 104 -20.24 -5.27 4.38
N ALA A 105 -21.24 -4.59 4.94
CA ALA A 105 -22.56 -5.18 5.17
C ALA A 105 -23.20 -5.66 3.85
N PRO A 106 -24.08 -6.67 3.89
CA PRO A 106 -24.80 -7.15 2.71
C PRO A 106 -25.46 -6.01 1.93
N GLN A 107 -25.26 -6.00 0.62
CA GLN A 107 -25.86 -5.04 -0.30
C GLN A 107 -27.00 -5.68 -1.09
N ALA A 108 -27.89 -4.86 -1.65
CA ALA A 108 -29.03 -5.36 -2.41
C ALA A 108 -28.61 -6.29 -3.58
N ASP A 109 -27.52 -5.94 -4.25
CA ASP A 109 -26.92 -6.71 -5.35
C ASP A 109 -25.40 -6.50 -5.40
N CYS A 110 -24.71 -7.30 -6.22
CA CYS A 110 -23.25 -7.24 -6.32
C CYS A 110 -22.75 -5.96 -7.02
N ALA A 111 -23.55 -5.32 -7.89
CA ALA A 111 -23.16 -4.06 -8.48
C ALA A 111 -23.08 -2.97 -7.41
N ARG A 112 -24.03 -2.95 -6.47
CA ARG A 112 -24.02 -2.07 -5.32
C ARG A 112 -22.89 -2.38 -4.35
N LEU A 113 -22.59 -3.67 -4.14
CA LEU A 113 -21.42 -4.09 -3.37
C LEU A 113 -20.13 -3.52 -3.95
N HIS A 114 -19.92 -3.63 -5.26
CA HIS A 114 -18.74 -3.07 -5.91
C HIS A 114 -18.64 -1.54 -5.75
N GLN A 115 -19.74 -0.81 -5.89
CA GLN A 115 -19.76 0.64 -5.67
C GLN A 115 -19.40 1.03 -4.23
N VAL A 116 -19.91 0.29 -3.24
CA VAL A 116 -19.60 0.53 -1.83
C VAL A 116 -18.13 0.18 -1.56
N ALA A 117 -17.65 -0.94 -2.09
CA ALA A 117 -16.25 -1.35 -1.99
C ALA A 117 -15.31 -0.32 -2.62
N ASP A 118 -15.65 0.27 -3.76
CA ASP A 118 -14.87 1.33 -4.39
C ASP A 118 -14.71 2.56 -3.47
N ASN A 119 -15.80 2.98 -2.81
CA ASN A 119 -15.76 4.11 -1.89
C ASN A 119 -14.96 3.80 -0.62
N VAL A 120 -15.15 2.61 -0.04
CA VAL A 120 -14.38 2.14 1.12
C VAL A 120 -12.91 2.04 0.77
N GLY A 121 -12.59 1.40 -0.34
CA GLY A 121 -11.23 1.23 -0.84
C GLY A 121 -10.53 2.56 -1.06
N TYR A 122 -11.17 3.50 -1.77
CA TYR A 122 -10.62 4.84 -2.00
C TYR A 122 -10.35 5.58 -0.68
N HIS A 123 -11.30 5.54 0.26
CA HIS A 123 -11.15 6.21 1.55
C HIS A 123 -9.99 5.62 2.37
N GLN A 124 -9.92 4.30 2.46
CA GLN A 124 -8.85 3.60 3.20
C GLN A 124 -7.47 3.84 2.59
N LEU A 125 -7.37 3.87 1.25
CA LEU A 125 -6.12 4.21 0.56
C LEU A 125 -5.69 5.65 0.82
N GLY A 126 -6.63 6.60 0.88
CA GLY A 126 -6.35 7.98 1.26
C GLY A 126 -5.84 8.12 2.70
N ILE A 127 -6.39 7.35 3.64
CA ILE A 127 -5.91 7.27 5.02
C ILE A 127 -4.49 6.68 5.05
N ALA A 128 -4.26 5.57 4.36
CA ALA A 128 -2.95 4.93 4.29
C ALA A 128 -1.88 5.87 3.73
N GLN A 129 -2.19 6.58 2.66
CA GLN A 129 -1.33 7.60 2.08
C GLN A 129 -1.03 8.72 3.08
N SER A 130 -2.05 9.23 3.78
CA SER A 130 -1.89 10.30 4.76
C SER A 130 -1.01 9.87 5.94
N LEU A 131 -1.21 8.66 6.46
CA LEU A 131 -0.41 8.09 7.55
C LEU A 131 1.06 7.93 7.17
N LEU A 132 1.33 7.47 5.94
CA LEU A 132 2.70 7.32 5.44
C LEU A 132 3.37 8.68 5.22
N GLN A 133 2.64 9.66 4.67
CA GLN A 133 3.14 11.02 4.53
C GLN A 133 3.39 11.69 5.89
N ASP A 134 2.51 11.49 6.86
CA ASP A 134 2.68 12.02 8.22
C ASP A 134 3.87 11.38 8.93
N PHE A 135 4.05 10.06 8.80
CA PHE A 135 5.22 9.36 9.32
C PHE A 135 6.52 9.95 8.75
N GLN A 136 6.53 10.26 7.45
CA GLN A 136 7.68 10.88 6.78
C GLN A 136 7.92 12.32 7.27
N ARG A 137 6.87 13.16 7.31
CA ARG A 137 7.00 14.59 7.60
C ARG A 137 7.20 14.90 9.08
N ARG A 138 6.39 14.29 9.97
CA ARG A 138 6.35 14.68 11.39
C ARG A 138 7.59 14.26 12.17
N HIS A 139 8.31 13.27 11.66
CA HIS A 139 9.44 12.70 12.38
C HIS A 139 10.79 12.97 11.73
N ASP A 140 10.85 13.60 10.55
CA ASP A 140 12.09 13.79 9.77
C ASP A 140 12.92 12.48 9.74
N PHE A 141 12.22 11.33 9.68
CA PHE A 141 12.76 10.03 10.10
C PHE A 141 13.96 9.61 9.24
N GLY A 142 13.93 9.96 7.96
CA GLY A 142 15.07 9.77 7.07
C GLY A 142 16.31 10.47 7.62
N ARG A 143 16.22 11.77 7.95
CA ARG A 143 17.36 12.49 8.53
C ARG A 143 17.77 11.98 9.90
N GLN A 144 16.82 11.59 10.76
CA GLN A 144 17.13 11.01 12.07
C GLN A 144 17.87 9.68 11.98
N LEU A 145 17.59 8.88 10.95
CA LEU A 145 18.31 7.64 10.64
C LEU A 145 19.65 7.88 9.94
N GLY A 146 19.98 9.13 9.59
CA GLY A 146 21.18 9.44 8.83
C GLY A 146 21.06 9.14 7.33
N LEU A 147 19.84 9.11 6.76
CA LEU A 147 19.60 9.22 5.31
C LEU A 147 19.90 10.64 4.83
N ILE A 148 21.15 11.04 5.02
CA ILE A 148 21.75 12.19 4.40
C ILE A 148 22.71 11.59 3.40
N ARG A 149 22.42 11.78 2.10
CA ARG A 149 23.31 11.34 1.03
C ARG A 149 24.70 11.95 1.26
N PRO A 150 25.77 11.14 1.39
CA PRO A 150 27.13 11.67 1.44
C PRO A 150 27.43 12.42 0.14
N ALA A 151 28.23 13.49 0.21
CA ALA A 151 28.76 14.12 -1.00
C ALA A 151 29.64 13.13 -1.77
N GLU A 152 29.61 13.21 -3.10
CA GLU A 152 30.54 12.46 -3.98
C GLU A 152 31.99 12.89 -3.78
#